data_AF-A0A524JHY6-F1
#
_entry.id   AF-A0A524JHY6-F1
#
_cell.length_a   1.000
_cell.length_b   1.000
_cell.length_c   1.000
_cell.angle_alpha   90.00
_cell.angle_beta   90.00
_cell.angle_gamma   90.00
#
_symmetry.space_group_name_H-M   'P 1'
#
loop_
_entity.id
_entity.type
_entity.pdbx_description
1 polymer ?
#
loop_
_entity_poly.entity_id
_entity_poly.type
_entity_poly.pdbx_seq_one_letter_code
_entity_poly.pdbx_strand_id
1 'polypeptide(L)'
;IFYYMPLMHSEDMSMQEKSVECFSNLAKEFATSESIAKMVSGSFEYAMKHYEIVKRFGRYPHRNAILGRESTPEEIEFLSGPGSSF
;
A
#
# COMPACT_ATOMS: atom_id res chain seq x y z
N ILE A 1 -12.00 -4.38 -4.98
CA ILE A 1 -11.24 -3.42 -4.13
C ILE A 1 -11.24 -3.88 -2.67
N PHE A 2 -12.34 -3.73 -1.91
CA PHE A 2 -12.36 -4.01 -0.46
C PHE A 2 -11.89 -5.42 -0.07
N TYR A 3 -12.25 -6.43 -0.84
CA TYR A 3 -11.81 -7.81 -0.62
C TYR A 3 -10.27 -7.98 -0.65
N TYR A 4 -9.55 -7.16 -1.42
CA TYR A 4 -8.08 -7.21 -1.54
C TYR A 4 -7.35 -6.24 -0.59
N MET A 5 -8.05 -5.29 0.06
CA MET A 5 -7.41 -4.35 0.98
C MET A 5 -6.69 -5.00 2.17
N PRO A 6 -7.16 -6.13 2.75
CA PRO A 6 -6.39 -6.83 3.78
C PRO A 6 -4.98 -7.24 3.33
N LEU A 7 -4.79 -7.63 2.05
CA LEU A 7 -3.47 -7.93 1.50
C LEU A 7 -2.59 -6.68 1.51
N MET A 8 -3.14 -5.56 1.01
CA MET A 8 -2.49 -4.25 0.96
C MET A 8 -2.11 -3.72 2.34
N HIS A 9 -2.84 -4.06 3.40
CA HIS A 9 -2.57 -3.58 4.76
C HIS A 9 -1.65 -4.49 5.59
N SER A 10 -1.21 -5.63 5.02
CA SER A 10 -0.27 -6.56 5.65
C SER A 10 1.15 -5.98 5.67
N GLU A 11 1.92 -6.25 6.73
CA GLU A 11 3.37 -5.97 6.77
C GLU A 11 4.21 -7.15 6.23
N ASP A 12 3.57 -8.14 5.61
CA ASP A 12 4.23 -9.28 4.96
C ASP A 12 4.48 -9.01 3.47
N MET A 13 5.72 -9.22 3.03
CA MET A 13 6.13 -8.92 1.65
C MET A 13 5.42 -9.79 0.61
N SER A 14 5.18 -11.08 0.90
CA SER A 14 4.46 -11.97 -0.03
C SER A 14 2.99 -11.58 -0.18
N MET A 15 2.40 -10.98 0.86
CA MET A 15 1.03 -10.43 0.78
C MET A 15 1.01 -9.13 -0.02
N GLN A 16 2.05 -8.30 0.08
CA GLN A 16 2.17 -7.09 -0.73
C GLN A 16 2.32 -7.41 -2.23
N GLU A 17 3.13 -8.41 -2.58
CA GLU A 17 3.24 -8.91 -3.96
C GLU A 17 1.88 -9.37 -4.51
N LYS A 18 1.15 -10.17 -3.73
CA LYS A 18 -0.22 -10.60 -4.07
C LYS A 18 -1.20 -9.44 -4.18
N SER A 19 -1.10 -8.44 -3.30
CA SER A 19 -1.91 -7.23 -3.36
C SER A 19 -1.73 -6.52 -4.70
N VAL A 20 -0.48 -6.25 -5.07
CA VAL A 20 -0.13 -5.60 -6.35
C VAL A 20 -0.66 -6.40 -7.54
N GLU A 21 -0.50 -7.72 -7.53
CA GLU A 21 -1.05 -8.59 -8.57
C GLU A 21 -2.58 -8.49 -8.68
N CYS A 22 -3.29 -8.63 -7.57
CA CYS A 22 -4.75 -8.58 -7.52
C CYS A 22 -5.30 -7.22 -7.99
N PHE A 23 -4.71 -6.12 -7.54
CA PHE A 23 -5.13 -4.78 -7.95
C PHE A 23 -4.74 -4.47 -9.41
N SER A 24 -3.61 -4.97 -9.91
CA SER A 24 -3.22 -4.86 -11.32
C SER A 24 -4.23 -5.57 -12.22
N ASN A 25 -4.63 -6.79 -11.85
CA ASN A 25 -5.61 -7.57 -12.61
C ASN A 25 -6.99 -6.90 -12.57
N LEU A 26 -7.40 -6.39 -11.41
CA LEU A 26 -8.66 -5.64 -11.28
C LEU A 26 -8.69 -4.39 -12.19
N ALA A 27 -7.57 -3.66 -12.27
CA ALA A 27 -7.47 -2.48 -13.13
C ALA A 27 -7.59 -2.83 -14.62
N LYS A 28 -7.05 -3.98 -15.04
CA LYS A 28 -7.14 -4.49 -16.42
C LYS A 28 -8.55 -4.99 -16.76
N GLU A 29 -9.20 -5.68 -15.83
CA GLU A 29 -10.49 -6.34 -16.06
C GLU A 29 -11.66 -5.35 -16.14
N PHE A 30 -11.64 -4.29 -15.32
CA PHE A 30 -12.81 -3.41 -15.13
C PHE A 30 -12.67 -2.02 -15.76
N ALA A 31 -11.90 -1.87 -16.85
CA ALA A 31 -11.76 -0.61 -17.59
C ALA A 31 -12.95 -0.29 -18.52
N THR A 32 -14.19 -0.53 -18.09
CA THR A 32 -15.40 -0.52 -18.95
C THR A 32 -16.10 0.83 -19.04
N SER A 33 -15.96 1.69 -18.03
CA SER A 33 -16.41 3.09 -18.05
C SER A 33 -15.34 3.98 -17.45
N GLU A 34 -15.30 5.26 -17.83
CA GLU A 34 -14.27 6.20 -17.38
C GLU A 34 -14.19 6.30 -15.85
N SER A 35 -15.34 6.34 -15.17
CA SER A 35 -15.40 6.43 -13.70
C SER A 35 -14.89 5.16 -13.03
N ILE A 36 -15.26 3.97 -13.53
CA ILE A 36 -14.78 2.70 -12.99
C ILE A 36 -13.28 2.56 -13.28
N ALA A 37 -12.83 2.85 -14.50
CA ALA A 37 -11.42 2.81 -14.89
C ALA A 37 -10.56 3.69 -13.97
N LYS A 38 -10.99 4.92 -13.69
CA LYS A 38 -10.29 5.83 -12.76
C LYS A 38 -10.24 5.26 -11.34
N MET A 39 -11.34 4.66 -10.86
CA MET A 39 -11.40 4.07 -9.53
C MET A 39 -10.44 2.87 -9.37
N VAL A 40 -10.42 1.96 -10.35
CA VAL A 40 -9.57 0.76 -10.27
C VAL A 40 -8.10 1.08 -10.48
N SER A 41 -7.76 2.01 -11.38
CA SER A 41 -6.38 2.49 -11.56
C SER A 41 -5.87 3.21 -10.30
N GLY A 42 -6.68 4.11 -9.71
CA GLY A 42 -6.31 4.77 -8.45
C GLY A 42 -6.12 3.78 -7.29
N SER A 43 -6.91 2.70 -7.25
CA SER A 43 -6.73 1.64 -6.25
C SER A 43 -5.43 0.87 -6.46
N PHE A 44 -5.06 0.60 -7.71
CA PHE A 44 -3.78 -0.03 -8.05
C PHE A 44 -2.58 0.85 -7.68
N GLU A 45 -2.63 2.15 -7.99
CA GLU A 45 -1.60 3.10 -7.58
C GLU A 45 -1.43 3.12 -6.05
N TYR A 46 -2.53 3.02 -5.31
CA TYR A 46 -2.50 3.00 -3.85
C TYR A 46 -1.87 1.71 -3.30
N ALA A 47 -2.17 0.56 -3.90
CA ALA A 47 -1.54 -0.72 -3.58
C ALA A 47 -0.02 -0.68 -3.84
N MET A 48 0.42 -0.05 -4.93
CA MET A 48 1.85 0.16 -5.20
C MET A 48 2.52 1.03 -4.15
N LYS A 49 1.87 2.09 -3.66
CA LYS A 49 2.43 2.92 -2.57
C LYS A 49 2.60 2.12 -1.27
N HIS A 50 1.66 1.24 -0.95
CA HIS A 50 1.78 0.33 0.20
C HIS A 50 2.94 -0.65 0.03
N TYR A 51 3.05 -1.24 -1.16
CA TYR A 51 4.13 -2.16 -1.51
C TYR A 51 5.50 -1.52 -1.34
N GLU A 52 5.71 -0.30 -1.86
CA GLU A 52 7.02 0.37 -1.77
C GLU A 52 7.41 0.69 -0.32
N ILE A 53 6.45 1.04 0.56
CA ILE A 53 6.73 1.29 1.98
C ILE A 53 7.17 -0.01 2.68
N VAL A 54 6.42 -1.10 2.50
CA VAL A 54 6.76 -2.39 3.12
C VAL A 54 8.03 -2.99 2.51
N LYS A 55 8.28 -2.79 1.22
CA LYS A 55 9.52 -3.18 0.57
C LYS A 55 10.73 -2.44 1.15
N ARG A 56 10.58 -1.15 1.44
CA ARG A 56 11.66 -0.31 2.00
C ARG A 56 11.92 -0.61 3.47
N PHE A 57 10.87 -0.70 4.29
CA PHE A 57 11.00 -0.74 5.75
C PHE A 57 10.67 -2.10 6.38
N GLY A 58 10.12 -3.04 5.61
CA GLY A 58 9.58 -4.32 6.11
C GLY A 58 8.29 -4.18 6.93
N ARG A 59 7.77 -2.95 7.09
CA ARG A 59 6.62 -2.60 7.93
C ARG A 59 6.08 -1.22 7.56
N TYR A 60 5.04 -0.76 8.24
CA TYR A 60 4.53 0.62 8.14
C TYR A 60 5.06 1.49 9.29
N PRO A 61 5.96 2.45 9.03
CA PRO A 61 6.53 3.29 10.08
C PRO A 61 5.50 4.11 10.87
N HIS A 62 4.40 4.53 10.23
CA HIS A 62 3.34 5.29 10.92
C HIS A 62 2.60 4.46 11.98
N ARG A 63 2.73 3.13 11.96
CA ARG A 63 2.18 2.23 12.99
C ARG A 63 3.13 2.03 14.17
N ASN A 64 4.36 2.54 14.13
CA ASN A 64 5.36 2.26 15.15
C ASN A 64 4.91 2.71 16.54
N ALA A 65 4.42 3.95 16.67
CA ALA A 65 3.99 4.50 17.95
C ALA A 65 2.84 3.70 18.59
N ILE A 66 1.81 3.34 17.81
CA ILE A 66 0.64 2.61 18.33
C ILE A 66 0.97 1.14 18.65
N LEU A 67 1.98 0.57 18.01
CA LEU A 67 2.45 -0.80 18.25
C LEU A 67 3.63 -0.88 19.24
N GLY A 68 4.05 0.25 19.83
CA GLY A 68 5.17 0.31 20.78
C GLY A 68 6.54 -0.02 20.17
N ARG A 69 6.73 0.20 18.86
CA ARG A 69 7.98 -0.03 18.14
C ARG A 69 8.83 1.24 18.12
N GLU A 70 10.14 1.10 18.29
CA GLU A 70 11.08 2.20 18.08
C GLU A 70 11.30 2.41 16.57
N SER A 71 11.25 3.66 16.13
CA SER A 71 11.50 4.03 14.73
C SER A 71 13.00 4.20 14.48
N THR A 72 13.48 3.74 13.33
CA THR A 72 14.85 4.02 12.88
C THR A 72 15.00 5.48 12.45
N PRO A 73 16.24 6.02 12.33
CA PRO A 73 16.45 7.36 11.77
C PRO A 73 15.86 7.55 10.37
N GLU A 74 15.95 6.53 9.51
CA GLU A 74 15.38 6.56 8.17
C GLU A 74 13.84 6.58 8.19
N GLU A 75 13.23 5.82 9.10
CA GLU A 75 11.78 5.84 9.31
C GLU A 75 11.32 7.21 9.84
N ILE A 76 12.08 7.85 10.73
CA ILE A 76 11.79 9.19 11.24
C ILE A 76 11.83 10.24 10.13
N GLU A 77 12.86 10.21 9.29
CA GLU A 77 12.96 11.10 8.13
C GLU A 77 11.78 10.88 7.17
N PHE A 78 11.47 9.62 6.85
CA PHE A 78 10.31 9.28 6.02
C PHE A 78 8.99 9.81 6.60
N LEU A 79 8.78 9.68 7.92
CA LEU A 79 7.56 10.15 8.59
C LEU A 79 7.34 11.66 8.50
N SER A 80 8.41 12.45 8.30
CA SER A 80 8.32 13.91 8.13
C SER A 80 7.84 14.35 6.74
N GLY A 81 7.85 13.44 5.75
CA GLY A 81 7.49 13.73 4.37
C GLY A 81 6.01 13.45 4.04
N PRO A 82 5.52 13.96 2.90
CA PRO A 82 4.19 13.62 2.40
C PRO A 82 4.09 12.14 2.01
N GLY A 83 2.90 11.54 2.14
CA GLY A 83 2.68 10.14 1.79
C GLY A 83 3.26 9.13 2.78
N SER A 84 3.64 9.59 3.98
CA SER A 84 4.16 8.75 5.07
C SER A 84 3.08 7.95 5.82
N SER A 85 1.81 8.24 5.54
CA SER A 85 0.62 7.60 6.12
C SER A 85 -0.55 7.58 5.12
N PHE A 86 -1.61 6.85 5.48
CA PHE A 86 -2.79 6.58 4.68
C PHE A 86 -4.06 6.69 5.54
#